data_AF-A0A0G4MIY3-F1
#
_entry.id   AF-A0A0G4MIY3-F1
#
_cell.length_a   1.000
_cell.length_b   1.000
_cell.length_c   1.000
_cell.angle_alpha   90.00
_cell.angle_beta   90.00
_cell.angle_gamma   90.00
#
_symmetry.space_group_name_H-M   'P 1'
#
loop_
_entity.id
_entity.type
_entity.pdbx_description
1 polymer ?
#
loop_
_entity_poly.entity_id
_entity_poly.type
_entity_poly.pdbx_seq_one_letter_code
_entity_poly.pdbx_strand_id
1 'polypeptide(L)'
;MCSYNMVNNSYACDNSKLMNGLLKDEMGFQGFVMSDWLAQRSGVGSALSGLDMTMPGDGLLWEDGKSLWGSSLTRSVLNGSVPLSRLNDMVVRVVASWYQLGQDDKELYPDELPNFSSWTDDKMGVLAPGSNTPQEEFEVN
;
A
#
# COMPACT_ATOMS: atom_id res chain seq x y z
N MET A 1 -5.91 0.77 -8.48
CA MET A 1 -4.45 0.62 -8.66
C MET A 1 -4.00 1.49 -9.83
N CYS A 2 -2.94 2.28 -9.70
CA CYS A 2 -2.39 3.07 -10.80
C CYS A 2 -1.44 2.23 -11.67
N SER A 3 -1.42 2.49 -12.98
CA SER A 3 -0.67 1.70 -13.97
C SER A 3 0.79 2.14 -14.11
N TYR A 4 1.61 1.29 -14.77
CA TYR A 4 3.02 1.59 -15.02
C TYR A 4 3.27 2.71 -16.04
N ASN A 5 2.40 2.84 -17.04
CA ASN A 5 2.66 3.69 -18.19
C ASN A 5 2.61 5.18 -17.81
N MET A 6 3.21 5.99 -18.67
CA MET A 6 2.98 7.42 -18.63
C MET A 6 1.70 7.79 -19.38
N VAL A 7 1.05 8.85 -18.90
CA VAL A 7 -0.04 9.55 -19.60
C VAL A 7 0.40 11.01 -19.69
N ASN A 8 0.50 11.54 -20.90
CA ASN A 8 1.03 12.88 -21.16
C ASN A 8 2.39 13.13 -20.47
N ASN A 9 3.33 12.17 -20.62
CA ASN A 9 4.69 12.22 -20.06
C ASN A 9 4.78 12.27 -18.52
N SER A 10 3.71 11.94 -17.80
CA SER A 10 3.74 11.73 -16.35
C SER A 10 3.34 10.29 -16.04
N TYR A 11 4.15 9.58 -15.24
CA TYR A 11 3.80 8.23 -14.78
C TYR A 11 2.44 8.24 -14.08
N ALA A 12 1.59 7.24 -14.31
CA ALA A 12 0.23 7.28 -13.78
C ALA A 12 0.18 7.39 -12.25
N CYS A 13 1.13 6.74 -11.55
CA CYS A 13 1.29 6.83 -10.08
C CYS A 13 1.91 8.16 -9.59
N ASP A 14 2.30 9.05 -10.49
CA ASP A 14 2.81 10.40 -10.21
C ASP A 14 1.95 11.49 -10.88
N ASN A 15 0.80 11.14 -11.48
CA ASN A 15 -0.03 12.05 -12.26
C ASN A 15 -1.21 12.61 -11.45
N SER A 16 -1.04 13.82 -10.91
CA SER A 16 -2.07 14.52 -10.11
C SER A 16 -3.37 14.77 -10.88
N LYS A 17 -3.31 15.02 -12.20
CA LYS A 17 -4.53 15.24 -12.99
C LYS A 17 -5.38 13.97 -13.05
N LEU A 18 -4.77 12.80 -13.16
CA LEU A 18 -5.49 11.53 -13.17
C LEU A 18 -6.03 11.18 -11.78
N MET A 19 -5.17 11.17 -10.76
CA MET A 19 -5.54 10.67 -9.44
C MET A 19 -6.34 11.68 -8.62
N ASN A 20 -5.83 12.90 -8.42
CA ASN A 20 -6.58 13.93 -7.69
C ASN A 20 -7.72 14.48 -8.55
N GLY A 21 -7.39 14.98 -9.75
CA GLY A 21 -8.37 15.71 -10.57
C GLY A 21 -9.52 14.86 -11.10
N LEU A 22 -9.25 13.76 -11.80
CA LEU A 22 -10.31 12.94 -12.41
C LEU A 22 -10.88 11.94 -11.41
N LEU A 23 -10.04 11.10 -10.80
CA LEU A 23 -10.51 9.99 -9.98
C LEU A 23 -11.10 10.45 -8.63
N LYS A 24 -10.35 11.24 -7.84
CA LYS A 24 -10.79 11.63 -6.50
C LYS A 24 -11.79 12.79 -6.53
N ASP A 25 -11.55 13.81 -7.34
CA ASP A 25 -12.39 15.00 -7.39
C ASP A 25 -13.62 14.79 -8.29
N GLU A 26 -13.44 14.56 -9.59
CA GLU A 26 -14.55 14.50 -10.55
C GLU A 26 -15.42 13.24 -10.38
N MET A 27 -14.81 12.07 -10.26
CA MET A 27 -15.52 10.81 -10.04
C MET A 27 -15.89 10.57 -8.57
N GLY A 28 -15.37 11.38 -7.65
CA GLY A 28 -15.68 11.28 -6.23
C GLY A 28 -15.18 10.01 -5.56
N PHE A 29 -14.09 9.39 -6.03
CA PHE A 29 -13.60 8.14 -5.48
C PHE A 29 -13.12 8.29 -4.02
N GLN A 30 -13.78 7.60 -3.09
CA GLN A 30 -13.52 7.68 -1.64
C GLN A 30 -12.51 6.65 -1.13
N GLY A 31 -12.14 5.65 -1.94
CA GLY A 31 -11.14 4.64 -1.56
C GLY A 31 -9.71 5.16 -1.66
N PHE A 32 -8.74 4.25 -1.53
CA PHE A 32 -7.31 4.54 -1.67
C PHE A 32 -6.75 4.11 -3.03
N VAL A 33 -5.75 4.83 -3.52
CA VAL A 33 -4.99 4.47 -4.72
C VAL A 33 -3.70 3.75 -4.32
N MET A 34 -3.63 2.49 -4.69
CA MET A 34 -2.43 1.65 -4.56
C MET A 34 -1.58 1.70 -5.84
N SER A 35 -0.26 1.69 -5.72
CA SER A 35 0.63 1.48 -6.87
C SER A 35 0.58 0.05 -7.35
N ASP A 36 0.73 -0.16 -8.65
CA ASP A 36 1.26 -1.44 -9.12
C ASP A 36 2.69 -1.63 -8.59
N TRP A 37 3.20 -2.86 -8.60
CA TRP A 37 4.47 -3.22 -7.96
C TRP A 37 5.65 -2.51 -8.64
N LEU A 38 6.36 -1.62 -7.92
CA LEU A 38 7.43 -0.77 -8.49
C LEU A 38 6.96 0.30 -9.49
N ALA A 39 5.65 0.58 -9.56
CA ALA A 39 5.13 1.62 -10.46
C ALA A 39 5.36 3.05 -9.95
N GLN A 40 5.62 3.22 -8.65
CA GLN A 40 5.99 4.52 -8.08
C GLN A 40 7.35 4.98 -8.61
N ARG A 41 7.44 6.20 -9.14
CA ARG A 41 8.71 6.74 -9.67
C ARG A 41 9.24 7.94 -8.91
N SER A 42 8.52 8.46 -7.92
CA SER A 42 9.01 9.53 -7.05
C SER A 42 8.52 9.40 -5.60
N GLY A 43 9.19 10.10 -4.66
CA GLY A 43 8.80 10.14 -3.24
C GLY A 43 7.71 11.18 -2.97
N VAL A 44 8.11 12.43 -2.72
CA VAL A 44 7.18 13.54 -2.44
C VAL A 44 6.18 13.76 -3.59
N GLY A 45 6.63 13.63 -4.84
CA GLY A 45 5.80 13.84 -6.02
C GLY A 45 4.59 12.89 -6.06
N SER A 46 4.80 11.59 -5.89
CA SER A 46 3.72 10.60 -5.89
C SER A 46 2.73 10.84 -4.75
N ALA A 47 3.23 11.21 -3.56
CA ALA A 47 2.40 11.52 -2.40
C ALA A 47 1.49 12.71 -2.69
N LEU A 48 2.04 13.81 -3.22
CA LEU A 48 1.26 15.00 -3.56
C LEU A 48 0.33 14.78 -4.76
N SER A 49 0.69 13.88 -5.68
CA SER A 49 -0.13 13.53 -6.84
C SER A 49 -1.34 12.65 -6.52
N GLY A 50 -1.47 12.13 -5.29
CA GLY A 50 -2.68 11.44 -4.86
C GLY A 50 -2.52 9.92 -4.68
N LEU A 51 -1.30 9.38 -4.79
CA LEU A 51 -1.02 8.00 -4.39
C LEU A 51 -1.21 7.86 -2.87
N ASP A 52 -1.78 6.75 -2.42
CA ASP A 52 -2.08 6.50 -1.00
C ASP A 52 -1.32 5.28 -0.42
N MET A 53 -0.96 4.31 -1.26
CA MET A 53 -0.24 3.10 -0.85
C MET A 53 0.77 2.68 -1.92
N THR A 54 1.96 2.29 -1.49
CA THR A 54 3.05 1.85 -2.36
C THR A 54 3.30 0.36 -2.19
N MET A 55 3.31 -0.37 -3.29
CA MET A 55 3.62 -1.80 -3.34
C MET A 55 4.85 -2.06 -4.22
N PRO A 56 5.71 -3.04 -3.87
CA PRO A 56 5.65 -3.89 -2.67
C PRO A 56 6.15 -3.22 -1.39
N GLY A 57 6.65 -1.98 -1.47
CA GLY A 57 7.36 -1.30 -0.40
C GLY A 57 8.81 -0.96 -0.76
N ASP A 58 9.34 -1.62 -1.79
CA ASP A 58 10.58 -1.24 -2.47
C ASP A 58 10.42 0.04 -3.30
N GLY A 59 11.55 0.60 -3.72
CA GLY A 59 11.58 1.78 -4.58
C GLY A 59 11.55 1.43 -6.05
N LEU A 60 12.69 1.61 -6.72
CA LEU A 60 12.81 1.45 -8.17
C LEU A 60 13.23 0.04 -8.60
N LEU A 61 13.74 -0.76 -7.67
CA LEU A 61 14.27 -2.10 -7.93
C LEU A 61 13.55 -3.10 -7.03
N TRP A 62 13.30 -4.29 -7.57
CA TRP A 62 12.66 -5.39 -6.85
C TRP A 62 13.56 -5.86 -5.70
N GLU A 63 13.00 -5.98 -4.50
CA GLU A 63 13.61 -6.64 -3.33
C GLU A 63 14.93 -6.01 -2.87
N ASP A 64 15.13 -4.71 -3.13
CA ASP A 64 16.32 -3.99 -2.66
C ASP A 64 16.14 -3.33 -1.28
N GLY A 65 14.91 -3.34 -0.75
CA GLY A 65 14.54 -2.77 0.54
C GLY A 65 14.60 -1.23 0.58
N LYS A 66 14.78 -0.56 -0.56
CA LYS A 66 14.98 0.90 -0.63
C LYS A 66 13.71 1.62 -1.06
N SER A 67 12.76 1.69 -0.13
CA SER A 67 11.50 2.42 -0.33
C SER A 67 11.71 3.89 -0.71
N LEU A 68 10.92 4.39 -1.67
CA LEU A 68 10.81 5.82 -1.98
C LEU A 68 10.05 6.61 -0.90
N TRP A 69 9.18 5.94 -0.15
CA TRP A 69 8.50 6.50 1.02
C TRP A 69 9.20 6.07 2.30
N GLY A 70 8.90 4.90 2.88
CA GLY A 70 9.54 4.41 4.11
C GLY A 70 9.89 5.53 5.11
N SER A 71 11.17 5.60 5.52
CA SER A 71 11.66 6.69 6.37
C SER A 71 11.70 8.07 5.71
N SER A 72 11.81 8.12 4.37
CA SER A 72 11.80 9.35 3.58
C SER A 72 10.46 10.08 3.62
N LEU A 73 9.34 9.37 3.69
CA LEU A 73 8.01 9.97 3.83
C LEU A 73 7.87 10.65 5.21
N THR A 74 8.31 9.99 6.28
CA THR A 74 8.35 10.57 7.62
C THR A 74 9.16 11.87 7.63
N ARG A 75 10.36 11.86 7.03
CA ARG A 75 11.19 13.06 6.90
C ARG A 75 10.50 14.16 6.10
N SER A 76 9.80 13.80 5.03
CA SER A 76 9.09 14.74 4.16
C SER A 76 7.90 15.39 4.86
N VAL A 77 7.26 14.70 5.79
CA VAL A 77 6.19 15.29 6.63
C VAL A 77 6.79 16.21 7.68
N LEU A 78 7.84 15.76 8.38
CA LEU A 78 8.50 16.55 9.43
C LEU A 78 9.16 17.83 8.88
N ASN A 79 9.65 17.82 7.65
CA ASN A 79 10.26 18.99 7.00
C ASN A 79 9.26 19.86 6.22
N GLY A 80 7.96 19.50 6.19
CA GLY A 80 6.91 20.26 5.54
C GLY A 80 6.77 20.08 4.02
N SER A 81 7.62 19.25 3.38
CA SER A 81 7.49 18.92 1.94
C SER A 81 6.18 18.19 1.62
N VAL A 82 5.68 17.37 2.56
CA VAL A 82 4.37 16.74 2.49
C VAL A 82 3.53 17.25 3.67
N PRO A 83 2.39 17.91 3.43
CA PRO A 83 1.52 18.36 4.52
C PRO A 83 1.03 17.18 5.38
N LEU A 84 0.94 17.36 6.70
CA LEU A 84 0.37 16.35 7.60
C LEU A 84 -1.07 15.98 7.21
N SER A 85 -1.85 16.95 6.70
CA SER A 85 -3.20 16.69 6.17
C SER A 85 -3.20 15.71 5.00
N ARG A 86 -2.16 15.74 4.14
CA ARG A 86 -2.01 14.78 3.05
C ARG A 86 -1.75 13.38 3.59
N LEU A 87 -0.89 13.24 4.60
CA LEU A 87 -0.66 11.95 5.28
C LEU A 87 -1.94 11.40 5.91
N ASN A 88 -2.69 12.26 6.62
CA ASN A 88 -3.95 11.86 7.23
C ASN A 88 -4.97 11.40 6.17
N ASP A 89 -5.09 12.06 5.01
CA ASP A 89 -5.97 11.60 3.93
C ASP A 89 -5.58 10.20 3.41
N MET A 90 -4.27 9.93 3.21
CA MET A 90 -3.80 8.60 2.78
C MET A 90 -4.24 7.52 3.78
N VAL A 91 -3.96 7.75 5.06
CA VAL A 91 -4.27 6.81 6.14
C VAL A 91 -5.77 6.61 6.30
N VAL A 92 -6.56 7.69 6.27
CA VAL A 92 -8.02 7.62 6.39
C VAL A 92 -8.61 6.75 5.29
N ARG A 93 -8.19 6.91 4.03
CA ARG A 93 -8.72 6.10 2.92
C ARG A 93 -8.42 4.61 3.08
N VAL A 94 -7.22 4.26 3.58
CA VAL A 94 -6.83 2.87 3.84
C VAL A 94 -7.62 2.30 5.01
N VAL A 95 -7.65 2.99 6.15
CA VAL A 95 -8.35 2.54 7.36
C VAL A 95 -9.87 2.51 7.18
N ALA A 96 -10.44 3.47 6.46
CA ALA A 96 -11.87 3.45 6.13
C ALA A 96 -12.23 2.24 5.27
N SER A 97 -11.35 1.81 4.36
CA SER A 97 -11.58 0.60 3.57
C SER A 97 -11.54 -0.68 4.45
N TRP A 98 -10.67 -0.70 5.46
CA TRP A 98 -10.61 -1.78 6.45
C TRP A 98 -11.91 -1.91 7.24
N TYR A 99 -12.44 -0.79 7.77
CA TYR A 99 -13.74 -0.74 8.43
C TYR A 99 -14.91 -1.05 7.50
N GLN A 100 -14.89 -0.57 6.26
CA GLN A 100 -15.96 -0.82 5.28
C GLN A 100 -16.12 -2.31 4.96
N LEU A 101 -15.04 -3.09 5.08
CA LEU A 101 -15.02 -4.53 4.88
C LEU A 101 -15.27 -5.31 6.19
N GLY A 102 -15.52 -4.63 7.31
CA GLY A 102 -15.78 -5.25 8.61
C GLY A 102 -14.57 -5.98 9.18
N GLN A 103 -13.34 -5.61 8.78
CA GLN A 103 -12.14 -6.28 9.27
C GLN A 103 -11.81 -5.96 10.74
N ASP A 104 -12.56 -5.04 11.35
CA ASP A 104 -12.58 -4.78 12.78
C ASP A 104 -13.49 -5.73 13.57
N ASP A 105 -14.40 -6.42 12.90
CA ASP A 105 -15.31 -7.37 13.52
C ASP A 105 -14.60 -8.71 13.78
N LYS A 106 -14.36 -9.00 15.05
CA LYS A 106 -13.70 -10.23 15.50
C LYS A 106 -14.55 -11.48 15.30
N GLU A 107 -15.85 -11.36 15.09
CA GLU A 107 -16.70 -12.50 14.74
C GLU A 107 -16.51 -12.89 13.28
N LEU A 108 -16.28 -11.91 12.39
CA LEU A 108 -15.98 -12.14 10.97
C LEU A 108 -14.50 -12.44 10.70
N TYR A 109 -13.61 -11.78 11.44
CA TYR A 109 -12.16 -11.88 11.34
C TYR A 109 -11.56 -12.17 12.73
N PRO A 110 -11.65 -13.42 13.21
CA PRO A 110 -11.10 -13.80 14.50
C PRO A 110 -9.60 -13.54 14.57
N ASP A 111 -9.09 -13.21 15.76
CA ASP A 111 -7.65 -13.01 16.03
C ASP A 111 -6.83 -14.32 15.94
N GLU A 112 -7.40 -15.38 15.38
CA GLU A 112 -6.77 -16.68 15.16
C GLU A 112 -5.96 -16.66 13.86
N LEU A 113 -5.03 -17.62 13.73
CA LEU A 113 -4.13 -17.72 12.59
C LEU A 113 -4.93 -17.87 11.28
N PRO A 114 -4.40 -17.41 10.13
CA PRO A 114 -5.07 -17.58 8.85
C PRO A 114 -5.40 -19.06 8.64
N ASN A 115 -6.67 -19.35 8.38
CA ASN A 115 -7.17 -20.71 8.15
C ASN A 115 -6.79 -21.28 6.77
N PHE A 116 -5.87 -20.61 6.07
CA PHE A 116 -5.48 -20.94 4.72
C PHE A 116 -4.12 -20.32 4.38
N SER A 117 -3.24 -21.12 3.75
CA SER A 117 -1.95 -20.71 3.21
C SER A 117 -1.93 -20.92 1.70
N SER A 118 -1.73 -19.85 0.96
CA SER A 118 -1.59 -19.91 -0.50
C SER A 118 -0.27 -20.52 -0.98
N TRP A 119 0.64 -20.87 -0.07
CA TRP A 119 2.01 -21.31 -0.39
C TRP A 119 2.22 -22.81 -0.26
N THR A 120 1.29 -23.52 0.36
CA THR A 120 1.35 -24.98 0.53
C THR A 120 -0.05 -25.56 0.57
N ASP A 121 -0.22 -26.81 0.16
CA ASP A 121 -1.42 -27.61 0.38
C ASP A 121 -1.34 -28.41 1.69
N ASP A 122 -0.19 -28.39 2.37
CA ASP A 122 0.02 -29.11 3.61
C ASP A 122 -0.78 -28.48 4.75
N LYS A 123 -1.31 -29.34 5.64
CA LYS A 123 -2.02 -28.93 6.84
C LYS A 123 -1.13 -28.13 7.80
N MET A 124 0.14 -28.52 7.92
CA MET A 124 1.10 -27.93 8.85
C MET A 124 2.16 -27.14 8.08
N GLY A 125 2.52 -25.97 8.58
CA GLY A 125 3.54 -25.11 7.97
C GLY A 125 3.93 -23.93 8.85
N VAL A 126 4.72 -23.02 8.28
CA VAL A 126 5.18 -21.78 8.94
C VAL A 126 4.39 -20.56 8.42
N LEU A 127 4.29 -19.48 9.22
CA LEU A 127 3.49 -18.29 8.90
C LEU A 127 4.06 -17.51 7.72
N ALA A 128 5.37 -17.37 7.70
CA ALA A 128 6.11 -16.59 6.73
C ALA A 128 7.15 -17.48 6.05
N PRO A 129 6.75 -18.35 5.10
CA PRO A 129 7.67 -19.26 4.42
C PRO A 129 8.78 -18.54 3.63
N GLY A 130 8.56 -17.27 3.25
CA GLY A 130 9.58 -16.41 2.64
C GLY A 130 10.54 -15.74 3.62
N SER A 131 10.36 -15.90 4.94
CA SER A 131 11.25 -15.32 5.95
C SER A 131 12.33 -16.31 6.37
N ASN A 132 13.58 -15.85 6.44
CA ASN A 132 14.72 -16.63 6.91
C ASN A 132 14.76 -16.79 8.45
N THR A 133 13.84 -16.18 9.18
CA THR A 133 13.76 -16.31 10.64
C THR A 133 13.22 -17.68 11.04
N PRO A 134 13.80 -18.34 12.08
CA PRO A 134 13.22 -19.57 12.64
C PRO A 134 11.76 -19.36 13.06
N GLN A 135 10.91 -20.33 12.73
CA GLN A 135 9.46 -20.27 12.95
C GLN A 135 8.97 -21.62 13.47
N GLU A 136 7.96 -21.58 14.33
CA GLU A 136 7.24 -22.77 14.76
C GLU A 136 6.27 -23.22 13.66
N GLU A 137 6.02 -24.52 13.60
CA GLU A 137 4.98 -25.07 12.73
C GLU A 137 3.63 -25.07 13.44
N PHE A 138 2.59 -24.69 12.72
CA PHE A 138 1.20 -24.69 13.18
C PHE A 138 0.28 -25.04 11.99
N GLU A 139 -1.01 -25.16 12.27
CA GLU A 139 -2.02 -25.47 11.25
C GLU A 139 -2.23 -24.25 10.34
N VAL A 140 -1.86 -24.39 9.07
CA VAL A 140 -1.91 -23.33 8.05
C VAL A 140 -3.01 -23.54 7.01
N ASN A 141 -3.65 -24.71 6.97
CA ASN A 141 -4.76 -25.09 6.09
C ASN A 141 -5.68 -26.12 6.77
#